data_AF-A0A0G1YXQ7-F1
#
_entry.id   AF-A0A0G1YXQ7-F1
#
_cell.length_a   1.000
_cell.length_b   1.000
_cell.length_c   1.000
_cell.angle_alpha   90.00
_cell.angle_beta   90.00
_cell.angle_gamma   90.00
#
_symmetry.space_group_name_H-M   'P 1'
#
loop_
_entity.id
_entity.type
_entity.pdbx_description
1 polymer ?
#
loop_
_entity_poly.entity_id
_entity_poly.type
_entity_poly.pdbx_seq_one_letter_code
_entity_poly.pdbx_strand_id
1 'polypeptide(L)'
;MGLSEVDFDFDGFANHLANGRKVIEKGKRFYIGTVREVVGDERSKELMARQTELFTELIARHWEIKTSKLRKRREKLLIDNRVEDFEKIRAKGIYEVNYTKNREKGIDVKLVTDLFIGAIDNKYDTAIIVSSDTDLVPAIDSVRFRLKRKVEYIGFSIQDPADPGNPTTPILSMIPKTDIQRTFIQSELTPFVKSKQPPLPSARQ
;
A
#
# COMPACT_ATOMS: atom_id res chain seq x y z
N MET A 1 3.54 -14.37 0.97
CA MET A 1 3.92 -14.45 2.42
C MET A 1 2.73 -14.68 3.36
N GLY A 2 1.48 -14.39 2.97
CA GLY A 2 0.30 -14.70 3.81
C GLY A 2 0.21 -13.95 5.14
N LEU A 3 0.92 -12.83 5.26
CA LEU A 3 1.00 -12.00 6.47
C LEU A 3 -0.14 -10.99 6.52
N SER A 4 -0.66 -10.74 7.72
CA SER A 4 -1.53 -9.59 7.97
C SER A 4 -0.68 -8.35 8.22
N GLU A 5 -1.18 -7.16 7.90
CA GLU A 5 -0.45 -5.90 8.12
C GLU A 5 -0.03 -5.70 9.60
N VAL A 6 -0.91 -6.10 10.53
CA VAL A 6 -0.63 -6.07 11.98
C VAL A 6 0.56 -6.94 12.40
N ASP A 7 0.90 -7.97 11.62
CA ASP A 7 2.01 -8.88 11.92
C ASP A 7 3.36 -8.32 11.44
N PHE A 8 3.39 -7.16 10.75
CA PHE A 8 4.60 -6.57 10.21
C PHE A 8 5.12 -5.42 11.10
N ASP A 9 6.41 -5.42 11.38
CA ASP A 9 7.12 -4.36 12.08
C ASP A 9 7.50 -3.22 11.13
N PHE A 10 6.52 -2.36 10.85
CA PHE A 10 6.73 -1.19 9.99
C PHE A 10 7.80 -0.24 10.51
N ASP A 11 7.94 -0.13 11.83
CA ASP A 11 8.91 0.82 12.41
C ASP A 11 10.34 0.30 12.28
N GLY A 12 10.57 -0.97 12.63
CA GLY A 12 11.85 -1.64 12.40
C GLY A 12 12.23 -1.57 10.93
N PHE A 13 11.28 -1.81 10.03
CA PHE A 13 11.52 -1.71 8.60
C PHE A 13 11.85 -0.28 8.16
N ALA A 14 11.10 0.73 8.61
CA ALA A 14 11.37 2.13 8.28
C ALA A 14 12.74 2.60 8.79
N ASN A 15 13.15 2.17 9.99
CA ASN A 15 14.47 2.47 10.54
C ASN A 15 15.57 1.78 9.72
N HIS A 16 15.35 0.54 9.28
CA HIS A 16 16.25 -0.16 8.38
C HIS A 16 16.36 0.53 7.00
N LEU A 17 15.25 1.03 6.45
CA LEU A 17 15.25 1.80 5.21
C LEU A 17 16.00 3.11 5.36
N ALA A 18 15.82 3.82 6.48
CA ALA A 18 16.53 5.05 6.77
C ALA A 18 18.05 4.82 6.80
N ASN A 19 18.53 3.63 7.19
CA ASN A 19 19.95 3.26 7.15
C ASN A 19 20.85 4.30 7.82
N GLY A 20 20.50 4.70 9.05
CA GLY A 20 21.21 5.73 9.81
C GLY A 20 20.90 7.19 9.42
N ARG A 21 20.15 7.44 8.34
CA ARG A 21 19.65 8.79 8.01
C ARG A 21 18.65 9.23 9.07
N LYS A 22 18.67 10.53 9.41
CA LYS A 22 17.68 11.13 10.30
C LYS A 22 16.31 11.13 9.63
N VAL A 23 15.36 10.44 10.23
CA VAL A 23 13.94 10.56 9.85
C VAL A 23 13.39 11.84 10.48
N ILE A 24 12.85 12.74 9.66
CA ILE A 24 12.27 14.00 10.14
C ILE A 24 11.02 13.75 10.99
N GLU A 25 10.67 14.72 11.83
CA GLU A 25 9.38 14.71 12.53
C GLU A 25 8.25 14.57 11.51
N LYS A 26 7.32 13.64 11.74
CA LYS A 26 6.22 13.31 10.82
C LYS A 26 6.69 12.85 9.43
N GLY A 27 7.92 12.32 9.33
CA GLY A 27 8.50 11.77 8.11
C GLY A 27 8.00 10.35 7.78
N LYS A 28 7.58 9.59 8.80
CA LYS A 28 6.96 8.27 8.62
C LYS A 28 5.48 8.45 8.33
N ARG A 29 5.04 8.08 7.13
CA ARG A 29 3.65 8.25 6.68
C ARG A 29 3.12 6.96 6.09
N PHE A 30 1.94 6.54 6.55
CA PHE A 30 1.26 5.33 6.09
C PHE A 30 -0.04 5.70 5.39
N TYR A 31 -0.24 5.19 4.17
CA TYR A 31 -1.34 5.58 3.29
C TYR A 31 -2.25 4.38 3.04
N ILE A 32 -3.52 4.47 3.44
CA ILE A 32 -4.42 3.30 3.40
C ILE A 32 -5.91 3.68 3.27
N GLY A 33 -6.68 2.82 2.62
CA GLY A 33 -8.13 2.89 2.55
C GLY A 33 -8.81 2.45 3.85
N THR A 34 -9.84 3.18 4.28
CA THR A 34 -10.58 2.83 5.50
C THR A 34 -11.63 1.75 5.25
N VAL A 35 -11.64 0.74 6.12
CA VAL A 35 -12.66 -0.30 6.17
C VAL A 35 -13.78 0.14 7.11
N ARG A 36 -15.02 -0.19 6.79
CA ARG A 36 -16.19 0.04 7.65
C ARG A 36 -16.85 -1.28 7.96
N GLU A 37 -17.28 -1.43 9.20
CA GLU A 37 -18.18 -2.50 9.59
C GLU A 37 -19.50 -2.36 8.83
N VAL A 38 -19.98 -3.49 8.33
CA VAL A 38 -21.30 -3.64 7.73
C VAL A 38 -22.09 -4.56 8.64
N VAL A 39 -23.27 -4.10 9.09
CA VAL A 39 -24.11 -4.85 10.01
C VAL A 39 -24.41 -6.25 9.45
N GLY A 40 -24.09 -7.28 10.21
CA GLY A 40 -24.26 -8.69 9.84
C GLY A 40 -23.11 -9.32 9.04
N ASP A 41 -22.05 -8.57 8.74
CA ASP A 41 -20.84 -9.06 8.07
C ASP A 41 -19.67 -9.19 9.05
N GLU A 42 -19.50 -10.38 9.63
CA GLU A 42 -18.41 -10.70 10.57
C GLU A 42 -17.02 -10.45 9.98
N ARG A 43 -16.83 -10.64 8.67
CA ARG A 43 -15.55 -10.37 8.01
C ARG A 43 -15.24 -8.87 8.03
N SER A 44 -16.24 -8.03 7.78
CA SER A 44 -16.05 -6.56 7.84
C SER A 44 -15.68 -6.07 9.23
N LYS A 45 -16.23 -6.71 10.27
CA LYS A 45 -15.94 -6.43 11.67
C LYS A 45 -14.51 -6.84 12.03
N GLU A 46 -14.08 -8.03 11.63
CA GLU A 46 -12.71 -8.49 11.85
C GLU A 46 -11.68 -7.58 11.15
N LEU A 47 -11.94 -7.21 9.88
CA LEU A 47 -11.05 -6.31 9.13
C LEU A 47 -10.97 -4.92 9.79
N MET A 48 -12.07 -4.40 10.33
CA MET A 48 -12.09 -3.13 11.05
C MET A 48 -11.27 -3.22 12.35
N ALA A 49 -11.43 -4.30 13.11
CA ALA A 49 -10.66 -4.53 14.33
C ALA A 49 -9.15 -4.58 14.05
N ARG A 50 -8.73 -5.34 13.04
CA ARG A 50 -7.31 -5.41 12.62
C ARG A 50 -6.77 -4.06 12.14
N GLN A 51 -7.55 -3.30 11.38
CA GLN A 51 -7.14 -1.96 10.95
C GLN A 51 -7.00 -0.99 12.14
N THR A 52 -7.88 -1.10 13.13
CA THR A 52 -7.82 -0.28 14.36
C THR A 52 -6.59 -0.62 15.20
N GLU A 53 -6.26 -1.90 15.30
CA GLU A 53 -5.04 -2.39 15.95
C GLU A 53 -3.79 -1.83 15.27
N LEU A 54 -3.71 -1.95 13.93
CA LEU A 54 -2.62 -1.39 13.14
C LEU A 54 -2.47 0.12 13.38
N PHE A 55 -3.58 0.87 13.36
CA PHE A 55 -3.52 2.32 13.55
C PHE A 55 -3.04 2.70 14.95
N THR A 56 -3.48 1.96 15.97
CA THR A 56 -3.05 2.17 17.35
C THR A 56 -1.54 2.02 17.48
N GLU A 57 -0.98 0.97 16.89
CA GLU A 57 0.47 0.74 16.90
C GLU A 57 1.24 1.82 16.13
N LEU A 58 0.80 2.14 14.92
CA LEU A 58 1.45 3.15 14.08
C LEU A 58 1.45 4.53 14.77
N ILE A 59 0.33 4.92 15.39
CA ILE A 59 0.21 6.17 16.16
C ILE A 59 1.15 6.15 17.37
N ALA A 60 1.21 5.06 18.12
CA ALA A 60 2.12 4.93 19.27
C ALA A 60 3.59 5.09 18.87
N ARG A 61 3.93 4.76 17.62
CA ARG A 61 5.26 4.91 17.03
C ARG A 61 5.43 6.20 16.21
N HIS A 62 4.53 7.17 16.38
CA HIS A 62 4.57 8.50 15.76
C HIS A 62 4.50 8.51 14.23
N TRP A 63 3.76 7.57 13.64
CA TRP A 63 3.44 7.58 12.20
C TRP A 63 2.29 8.53 11.91
N GLU A 64 2.35 9.25 10.78
CA GLU A 64 1.18 9.91 10.23
C GLU A 64 0.37 8.93 9.38
N ILE A 65 -0.87 8.67 9.76
CA ILE A 65 -1.78 7.83 8.99
C ILE A 65 -2.65 8.71 8.09
N LYS A 66 -2.57 8.49 6.79
CA LYS A 66 -3.40 9.18 5.78
C LYS A 66 -4.44 8.19 5.30
N THR A 67 -5.68 8.45 5.69
CA THR A 67 -6.79 7.58 5.30
C THR A 67 -7.51 8.10 4.06
N SER A 68 -8.02 7.19 3.25
CA SER A 68 -8.98 7.50 2.20
C SER A 68 -10.28 6.71 2.39
N LYS A 69 -11.38 7.17 1.79
CA LYS A 69 -12.66 6.46 1.86
C LYS A 69 -12.80 5.55 0.65
N LEU A 70 -13.10 4.28 0.90
CA LEU A 70 -13.61 3.38 -0.13
C LEU A 70 -15.01 3.86 -0.53
N ARG A 71 -15.20 4.18 -1.81
CA ARG A 71 -16.51 4.48 -2.38
C ARG A 71 -16.99 3.31 -3.23
N LYS A 72 -18.19 2.85 -2.92
CA LYS A 72 -18.94 1.93 -3.77
C LYS A 72 -19.56 2.72 -4.92
N ARG A 73 -19.26 2.33 -6.16
CA ARG A 73 -19.94 2.85 -7.34
C ARG A 73 -20.65 1.69 -8.01
N ARG A 74 -21.94 1.88 -8.30
CA ARG A 74 -22.68 0.99 -9.20
C ARG A 74 -22.27 1.34 -10.62
N GLU A 75 -21.74 0.36 -11.32
CA GLU A 75 -21.31 0.47 -12.71
C GLU A 75 -22.14 -0.49 -13.57
N LYS A 76 -22.36 -0.08 -14.81
CA LYS A 76 -23.09 -0.84 -15.82
C LYS A 76 -22.11 -1.18 -16.93
N LEU A 77 -21.85 -2.47 -17.12
CA LEU A 77 -21.08 -2.99 -18.24
C LEU A 77 -22.06 -3.40 -19.34
N LEU A 78 -21.96 -2.76 -20.49
CA LEU A 78 -22.63 -3.23 -21.70
C LEU A 78 -21.80 -4.37 -22.28
N ILE A 79 -22.47 -5.48 -22.64
CA ILE A 79 -21.81 -6.60 -23.30
C ILE A 79 -21.68 -6.23 -24.77
N ASP A 80 -20.52 -5.69 -25.15
CA ASP A 80 -20.15 -5.31 -26.52
C ASP A 80 -18.75 -5.84 -26.87
N ASN A 81 -18.21 -5.44 -28.01
CA ASN A 81 -16.93 -5.92 -28.53
C ASN A 81 -15.70 -5.66 -27.63
N ARG A 82 -15.85 -4.96 -26.50
CA ARG A 82 -14.81 -4.80 -25.48
C ARG A 82 -14.75 -5.96 -24.47
N VAL A 83 -15.74 -6.86 -24.47
CA VAL A 83 -15.80 -8.02 -23.58
C VAL A 83 -15.32 -9.27 -24.36
N GLU A 84 -14.34 -9.98 -23.83
CA GLU A 84 -13.61 -11.08 -24.51
C GLU A 84 -14.49 -12.24 -25.01
N ASP A 85 -15.72 -12.38 -24.49
CA ASP A 85 -16.71 -13.40 -24.89
C ASP A 85 -18.11 -12.81 -25.21
N PHE A 86 -18.18 -11.56 -25.68
CA PHE A 86 -19.44 -10.83 -25.81
C PHE A 86 -20.50 -11.54 -26.66
N GLU A 87 -20.11 -12.25 -27.73
CA GLU A 87 -21.04 -12.99 -28.58
C GLU A 87 -21.71 -14.16 -27.84
N LYS A 88 -20.94 -14.95 -27.08
CA LYS A 88 -21.45 -16.07 -26.28
C LYS A 88 -22.36 -15.58 -25.16
N ILE A 89 -22.01 -14.46 -24.53
CA ILE A 89 -22.79 -13.87 -23.43
C ILE A 89 -24.12 -13.32 -23.97
N ARG A 90 -24.09 -12.64 -25.13
CA ARG A 90 -25.32 -12.17 -25.80
C ARG A 90 -26.19 -13.30 -26.31
N ALA A 91 -25.61 -14.39 -26.81
CA ALA A 91 -26.37 -15.58 -27.24
C ALA A 91 -27.17 -16.20 -26.08
N LYS A 92 -26.74 -15.97 -24.82
CA LYS A 92 -27.47 -16.37 -23.60
C LYS A 92 -28.50 -15.31 -23.13
N GLY A 93 -28.73 -14.26 -23.91
CA GLY A 93 -29.69 -13.19 -23.60
C GLY A 93 -29.20 -12.14 -22.59
N ILE A 94 -27.90 -12.11 -22.28
CA ILE A 94 -27.33 -11.12 -21.35
C ILE A 94 -26.70 -9.98 -22.15
N TYR A 95 -27.28 -8.79 -22.04
CA TYR A 95 -26.82 -7.60 -22.77
C TYR A 95 -26.15 -6.57 -21.87
N GLU A 96 -26.40 -6.63 -20.56
CA GLU A 96 -25.83 -5.74 -19.57
C GLU A 96 -25.60 -6.44 -18.24
N VAL A 97 -24.57 -6.02 -17.52
CA VAL A 97 -24.26 -6.45 -16.16
C VAL A 97 -24.12 -5.23 -15.27
N ASN A 98 -24.89 -5.19 -14.20
CA ASN A 98 -24.76 -4.18 -13.16
C ASN A 98 -23.92 -4.75 -12.01
N TYR A 99 -22.79 -4.14 -11.71
CA TYR A 99 -21.92 -4.57 -10.62
C TYR A 99 -21.53 -3.40 -9.72
N THR A 100 -21.14 -3.71 -8.49
CA THR A 100 -20.64 -2.70 -7.55
C THR A 100 -19.13 -2.83 -7.48
N LYS A 101 -18.41 -1.78 -7.89
CA LYS A 101 -16.96 -1.71 -7.73
C LYS A 101 -16.63 -0.89 -6.50
N ASN A 102 -15.77 -1.44 -5.65
CA ASN A 102 -15.10 -0.65 -4.61
C ASN A 102 -13.95 0.11 -5.28
N ARG A 103 -13.92 1.43 -5.13
CA ARG A 103 -12.78 2.24 -5.56
C ARG A 103 -12.25 3.03 -4.38
N GLU A 104 -10.96 2.89 -4.13
CA GLU A 104 -10.24 3.78 -3.24
C GLU A 104 -10.12 5.16 -3.89
N LYS A 105 -10.47 6.24 -3.18
CA LYS A 105 -10.46 7.59 -3.75
C LYS A 105 -9.40 8.46 -3.10
N GLY A 106 -8.38 8.79 -3.88
CA GLY A 106 -7.50 9.93 -3.63
C GLY A 106 -6.40 9.68 -2.60
N ILE A 107 -6.07 8.42 -2.30
CA ILE A 107 -4.92 8.12 -1.46
C ILE A 107 -3.61 8.47 -2.16
N ASP A 108 -3.50 8.13 -3.45
CA ASP A 108 -2.34 8.43 -4.29
C ASP A 108 -2.13 9.94 -4.39
N VAL A 109 -3.23 10.69 -4.52
CA VAL A 109 -3.22 12.17 -4.50
C VAL A 109 -2.67 12.71 -3.18
N LYS A 110 -3.02 12.12 -2.03
CA LYS A 110 -2.48 12.53 -0.74
C LYS A 110 -0.98 12.26 -0.66
N LEU A 111 -0.54 11.08 -1.09
CA LEU A 111 0.89 10.72 -1.12
C LEU A 111 1.67 11.70 -1.98
N VAL A 112 1.20 11.96 -3.20
CA VAL A 112 1.81 12.94 -4.11
C VAL A 112 1.87 14.32 -3.45
N THR A 113 0.75 14.80 -2.90
CA THR A 113 0.68 16.13 -2.26
C THR A 113 1.70 16.27 -1.13
N ASP A 114 1.78 15.25 -0.27
CA ASP A 114 2.70 15.23 0.86
C ASP A 114 4.17 15.19 0.43
N LEU A 115 4.49 14.44 -0.63
CA LEU A 115 5.80 14.43 -1.26
C LEU A 115 6.18 15.85 -1.75
N PHE A 116 5.27 16.52 -2.49
CA PHE A 116 5.51 17.87 -2.98
C PHE A 116 5.67 18.90 -1.86
N ILE A 117 4.77 18.92 -0.88
CA ILE A 117 4.82 19.88 0.23
C ILE A 117 6.13 19.74 1.00
N GLY A 118 6.55 18.49 1.30
CA GLY A 118 7.82 18.27 1.97
C GLY A 118 9.03 18.76 1.17
N ALA A 119 9.02 18.59 -0.15
CA ALA A 119 10.10 19.07 -1.04
C ALA A 119 10.13 20.59 -1.17
N ILE A 120 8.96 21.23 -1.31
CA ILE A 120 8.80 22.69 -1.41
C ILE A 120 9.25 23.36 -0.11
N ASP A 121 8.80 22.84 1.02
CA ASP A 121 9.14 23.35 2.36
C ASP A 121 10.56 23.01 2.80
N ASN A 122 11.37 22.39 1.93
CA ASN A 122 12.74 21.95 2.24
C ASN A 122 12.83 21.04 3.48
N LYS A 123 11.79 20.23 3.74
CA LYS A 123 11.70 19.36 4.92
C LYS A 123 12.57 18.10 4.80
N TYR A 124 12.93 17.68 3.60
CA TYR A 124 13.77 16.52 3.37
C TYR A 124 14.73 16.75 2.20
N ASP A 125 15.86 16.02 2.20
CA ASP A 125 16.75 15.91 1.03
C ASP A 125 16.41 14.67 0.17
N THR A 126 15.93 13.60 0.81
CA THR A 126 15.60 12.32 0.20
C THR A 126 14.24 11.82 0.68
N ALA A 127 13.36 11.47 -0.25
CA ALA A 127 12.13 10.74 0.03
C ALA A 127 12.32 9.25 -0.27
N ILE A 128 11.87 8.38 0.62
CA ILE A 128 11.82 6.92 0.38
C ILE A 128 10.37 6.56 0.10
N ILE A 129 10.10 6.00 -1.08
CA ILE A 129 8.77 5.60 -1.54
C ILE A 129 8.70 4.09 -1.60
N VAL A 130 7.76 3.53 -0.84
CA VAL A 130 7.41 2.11 -0.84
C VAL A 130 6.03 1.99 -1.49
N SER A 131 6.01 1.94 -2.83
CA SER A 131 4.77 1.79 -3.62
C SER A 131 5.09 1.27 -5.02
N SER A 132 4.28 0.34 -5.51
CA SER A 132 4.35 -0.17 -6.88
C SER A 132 3.44 0.61 -7.84
N ASP A 133 2.85 1.72 -7.41
CA ASP A 133 1.98 2.54 -8.26
C ASP A 133 2.79 3.40 -9.24
N THR A 134 2.67 3.10 -10.54
CA THR A 134 3.32 3.84 -11.62
C THR A 134 2.75 5.23 -11.83
N ASP A 135 1.54 5.51 -11.35
CA ASP A 135 0.92 6.85 -11.46
C ASP A 135 1.68 7.90 -10.63
N LEU A 136 2.60 7.47 -9.74
CA LEU A 136 3.50 8.35 -8.99
C LEU A 136 4.67 8.90 -9.82
N VAL A 137 4.99 8.30 -10.98
CA VAL A 137 6.15 8.69 -11.81
C VAL A 137 6.18 10.20 -12.14
N PRO A 138 5.08 10.85 -12.57
CA PRO A 138 5.11 12.29 -12.86
C PRO A 138 5.42 13.16 -11.63
N ALA A 139 4.97 12.74 -10.46
CA ALA A 139 5.25 13.43 -9.21
C ALA A 139 6.74 13.28 -8.83
N ILE A 140 7.27 12.08 -8.96
CA ILE A 140 8.67 11.77 -8.71
C ILE A 140 9.59 12.55 -9.64
N ASP A 141 9.33 12.54 -10.95
CA ASP A 141 10.10 13.30 -11.94
C ASP A 141 10.10 14.80 -11.60
N SER A 142 8.95 15.34 -11.17
CA SER A 142 8.85 16.75 -10.77
C SER A 142 9.68 17.07 -9.51
N VAL A 143 9.62 16.21 -8.49
CA VAL A 143 10.38 16.37 -7.25
C VAL A 143 11.89 16.29 -7.49
N ARG A 144 12.32 15.36 -8.34
CA ARG A 144 13.74 15.19 -8.72
C ARG A 144 14.25 16.35 -9.56
N PHE A 145 13.57 16.65 -10.66
CA PHE A 145 14.11 17.56 -11.66
C PHE A 145 13.80 19.03 -11.36
N ARG A 146 12.67 19.35 -10.75
CA ARG A 146 12.26 20.73 -10.44
C ARG A 146 12.64 21.15 -9.03
N LEU A 147 12.37 20.29 -8.05
CA LEU A 147 12.61 20.60 -6.62
C LEU A 147 13.97 20.10 -6.12
N LYS A 148 14.74 19.40 -6.98
CA LYS A 148 16.11 18.93 -6.72
C LYS A 148 16.22 18.07 -5.45
N ARG A 149 15.19 17.28 -5.14
CA ARG A 149 15.21 16.28 -4.06
C ARG A 149 15.47 14.89 -4.60
N LYS A 150 16.14 14.05 -3.81
CA LYS A 150 16.34 12.65 -4.16
C LYS A 150 15.09 11.84 -3.85
N VAL A 151 14.84 10.83 -4.67
CA VAL A 151 13.79 9.83 -4.44
C VAL A 151 14.41 8.44 -4.49
N GLU A 152 14.16 7.67 -3.45
CA GLU A 152 14.53 6.26 -3.33
C GLU A 152 13.29 5.40 -3.48
N TYR A 153 13.33 4.44 -4.41
CA TYR A 153 12.26 3.48 -4.63
C TYR A 153 12.57 2.16 -3.93
N ILE A 154 11.60 1.67 -3.17
CA ILE A 154 11.62 0.35 -2.55
C ILE A 154 10.67 -0.58 -3.31
N GLY A 155 11.27 -1.55 -3.99
CA GLY A 155 10.57 -2.63 -4.69
C GLY A 155 10.68 -3.96 -3.94
N PHE A 156 9.85 -4.92 -4.30
CA PHE A 156 9.84 -6.26 -3.73
C PHE A 156 9.91 -7.31 -4.82
N SER A 157 10.72 -8.34 -4.60
CA SER A 157 10.81 -9.53 -5.45
C SER A 157 10.45 -10.74 -4.59
N ILE A 158 9.17 -11.09 -4.59
CA ILE A 158 8.59 -12.12 -3.72
C ILE A 158 7.79 -13.09 -4.59
N GLN A 159 8.15 -14.36 -4.53
CA GLN A 159 7.34 -15.42 -5.12
C GLN A 159 6.17 -15.73 -4.17
N ASP A 160 4.99 -15.94 -4.73
CA ASP A 160 3.87 -16.49 -3.98
C ASP A 160 3.78 -18.00 -4.26
N PRO A 161 4.09 -18.88 -3.29
CA PRO A 161 3.93 -20.32 -3.47
C PRO A 161 2.49 -20.73 -3.79
N ALA A 162 1.50 -19.92 -3.38
CA ALA A 162 0.08 -20.18 -3.65
C ALA A 162 -0.35 -19.72 -5.06
N ASP A 163 0.39 -18.79 -5.68
CA ASP A 163 0.16 -18.32 -7.05
C ASP A 163 1.50 -18.09 -7.78
N PRO A 164 2.19 -19.17 -8.21
CA PRO A 164 3.50 -19.05 -8.85
C PRO A 164 3.50 -18.28 -10.17
N GLY A 165 2.33 -18.11 -10.80
CA GLY A 165 2.15 -17.38 -12.06
C GLY A 165 2.11 -15.87 -11.91
N ASN A 166 1.99 -15.36 -10.68
CA ASN A 166 1.86 -13.93 -10.40
C ASN A 166 2.84 -13.46 -9.31
N PRO A 167 4.16 -13.54 -9.57
CA PRO A 167 5.15 -13.11 -8.60
C PRO A 167 5.06 -11.60 -8.37
N THR A 168 5.27 -11.17 -7.12
CA THR A 168 5.50 -9.75 -6.83
C THR A 168 6.88 -9.40 -7.36
N THR A 169 6.94 -8.48 -8.32
CA THR A 169 8.18 -8.05 -8.95
C THR A 169 8.34 -6.53 -8.83
N PRO A 170 9.57 -6.01 -8.73
CA PRO A 170 9.79 -4.57 -8.76
C PRO A 170 9.33 -4.00 -10.09
N ILE A 171 8.68 -2.85 -10.03
CA ILE A 171 8.14 -2.23 -11.22
C ILE A 171 9.29 -1.62 -12.04
N LEU A 172 9.59 -2.24 -13.18
CA LEU A 172 10.73 -1.84 -14.02
C LEU A 172 10.64 -0.39 -14.50
N SER A 173 9.44 0.14 -14.70
CA SER A 173 9.23 1.54 -15.10
C SER A 173 9.56 2.54 -13.98
N MET A 174 9.55 2.12 -12.72
CA MET A 174 9.93 2.96 -11.57
C MET A 174 11.45 3.13 -11.45
N ILE A 175 12.21 2.10 -11.82
CA ILE A 175 13.67 2.04 -11.66
C ILE A 175 14.39 3.23 -12.31
N PRO A 176 14.22 3.54 -13.62
CA PRO A 176 14.91 4.68 -14.22
C PRO A 176 14.38 6.04 -13.73
N LYS A 177 13.25 6.04 -13.02
CA LYS A 177 12.54 7.24 -12.57
C LYS A 177 12.89 7.65 -11.15
N THR A 178 13.72 6.89 -10.44
CA THR A 178 14.23 7.27 -9.12
C THR A 178 15.76 7.41 -9.10
N ASP A 179 16.29 8.01 -8.04
CA ASP A 179 17.74 8.22 -7.87
C ASP A 179 18.42 7.01 -7.23
N ILE A 180 17.70 6.32 -6.35
CA ILE A 180 18.16 5.14 -5.63
C ILE A 180 17.08 4.07 -5.73
N GLN A 181 17.48 2.81 -5.84
CA GLN A 181 16.57 1.66 -5.88
C GLN A 181 17.07 0.58 -4.93
N ARG A 182 16.15 0.03 -4.13
CA ARG A 182 16.39 -1.16 -3.33
C ARG A 182 15.28 -2.15 -3.61
N THR A 183 15.66 -3.40 -3.88
CA THR A 183 14.72 -4.50 -4.04
C THR A 183 14.90 -5.44 -2.86
N PHE A 184 13.82 -5.76 -2.16
CA PHE A 184 13.82 -6.71 -1.06
C PHE A 184 13.26 -8.05 -1.50
N ILE A 185 13.94 -9.12 -1.12
CA ILE A 185 13.43 -10.48 -1.22
C ILE A 185 12.79 -10.93 0.09
N GLN A 186 12.03 -12.03 0.05
CA GLN A 186 11.30 -12.54 1.22
C GLN A 186 12.19 -12.74 2.45
N SER A 187 13.39 -13.31 2.31
CA SER A 187 14.29 -13.57 3.45
C SER A 187 14.77 -12.29 4.14
N GLU A 188 14.86 -11.17 3.41
CA GLU A 188 15.23 -9.87 3.96
C GLU A 188 14.07 -9.18 4.69
N LEU A 189 12.82 -9.61 4.44
CA LEU A 189 11.64 -9.12 5.13
C LEU A 189 11.31 -9.90 6.39
N THR A 190 11.76 -11.16 6.49
CA THR A 190 11.54 -12.03 7.65
C THR A 190 11.92 -11.39 8.99
N PRO A 191 13.04 -10.62 9.13
CA PRO A 191 13.38 -9.96 10.39
C PRO A 191 12.34 -8.94 10.88
N PHE A 192 11.48 -8.44 9.99
CA PHE A 192 10.42 -7.48 10.28
C PHE A 192 9.05 -8.14 10.44
N VAL A 193 8.99 -9.47 10.46
CA VAL A 193 7.75 -10.19 10.79
C VAL A 193 7.73 -10.40 12.30
N LYS A 194 6.72 -9.85 12.97
CA LYS A 194 6.54 -10.06 14.41
C LYS A 194 6.29 -11.53 14.65
N SER A 195 7.11 -12.14 15.49
CA SER A 195 6.75 -13.45 16.02
C SER A 195 5.48 -13.28 16.84
N LYS A 196 4.48 -14.13 16.60
CA LYS A 196 3.39 -14.31 17.56
C LYS A 196 4.06 -14.79 18.85
N GLN A 197 4.30 -13.91 19.81
CA GLN A 197 4.57 -14.38 21.16
C GLN A 197 3.35 -15.20 21.59
N PRO A 198 3.51 -16.46 22.00
CA PRO A 198 2.40 -17.16 22.65
C PRO A 198 1.98 -16.31 23.86
N PRO A 199 0.68 -16.24 24.19
CA PRO A 199 0.23 -15.52 25.38
C PRO A 199 1.04 -16.04 26.57
N LEU A 200 1.60 -15.11 27.37
CA LEU A 200 2.29 -15.48 28.61
C LEU A 200 1.37 -16.44 29.38
N PRO A 201 1.89 -17.58 29.87
CA PRO A 201 1.08 -18.48 30.69
C PRO A 201 0.53 -17.65 31.84
N SER A 202 -0.81 -17.61 31.94
CA SER A 202 -1.50 -16.96 33.04
C SER A 202 -0.89 -17.52 34.33
N ALA A 203 -0.21 -16.66 35.09
CA ALA A 203 0.18 -17.00 36.44
C ALA A 203 -1.13 -17.21 37.21
N ARG A 204 -1.54 -18.48 37.32
CA ARG A 204 -2.57 -18.88 38.27
C ARG A 204 -1.96 -18.67 39.65
N GLN A 205 -2.42 -17.64 40.35
CA GLN A 205 -2.46 -17.61 41.81
C GLN A 205 -3.67 -18.43 42.27
#